data_AF-A0A9D2NX76-F1
#
_entry.id   AF-A0A9D2NX76-F1
#
_cell.length_a   1.000
_cell.length_b   1.000
_cell.length_c   1.000
_cell.angle_alpha   90.00
_cell.angle_beta   90.00
_cell.angle_gamma   90.00
#
_symmetry.space_group_name_H-M   'P 1'
#
loop_
_entity.id
_entity.type
_entity.pdbx_description
1 polymer ?
#
loop_
_entity_poly.entity_id
_entity_poly.type
_entity_poly.pdbx_seq_one_letter_code
_entity_poly.pdbx_strand_id
1 'polypeptide(L)'
;MAYETFEKIEGIIQSINRGDSCCSMMLSLISNSNIVNVVVSGDTTIIDNVRLRAGLRVAVFYDANLPTPAVYPPQYRAEIVTSLRRGQQVVLGYFDENLISDDNSLQLNIGPMTNVVTLNGQSYTCSPENSELLVYYTNTTFSIPAMTTPQKIVVMCQY
;
A
#
# COMPACT_ATOMS: atom_id res chain seq x y z
N MET A 1 13.50 9.60 -3.12
CA MET A 1 12.96 8.95 -1.89
C MET A 1 12.89 7.43 -2.12
N ALA A 2 12.71 6.58 -1.09
CA ALA A 2 12.88 5.13 -1.28
C ALA A 2 11.71 4.50 -2.07
N TYR A 3 10.51 5.07 -1.96
CA TYR A 3 9.29 4.57 -2.60
C TYR A 3 8.75 5.50 -3.70
N GLU A 4 9.57 6.42 -4.21
CA GLU A 4 9.16 7.46 -5.16
C GLU A 4 8.62 6.89 -6.48
N THR A 5 9.13 5.74 -6.89
CA THR A 5 8.76 5.07 -8.16
C THR A 5 7.65 4.04 -7.97
N PHE A 6 7.12 3.92 -6.76
CA PHE A 6 6.10 2.92 -6.46
C PHE A 6 4.75 3.40 -6.94
N GLU A 7 4.10 2.59 -7.77
CA GLU A 7 2.73 2.80 -8.20
C GLU A 7 1.77 1.82 -7.52
N LYS A 8 0.49 2.20 -7.45
CA LYS A 8 -0.55 1.46 -6.72
C LYS A 8 -1.60 0.89 -7.67
N ILE A 9 -1.91 -0.39 -7.51
CA ILE A 9 -3.10 -1.05 -8.08
C ILE A 9 -4.03 -1.45 -6.93
N GLU A 10 -5.27 -0.95 -6.97
CA GLU A 10 -6.32 -1.40 -6.06
C GLU A 10 -7.29 -2.34 -6.78
N GLY A 11 -7.65 -3.45 -6.13
CA GLY A 11 -8.58 -4.40 -6.71
C GLY A 11 -9.08 -5.45 -5.73
N ILE A 12 -9.97 -6.32 -6.23
CA ILE A 12 -10.45 -7.48 -5.49
C ILE A 12 -9.75 -8.72 -6.03
N ILE A 13 -9.21 -9.55 -5.14
CA ILE A 13 -8.61 -10.83 -5.52
C ILE A 13 -9.71 -11.75 -6.08
N GLN A 14 -9.62 -12.09 -7.35
CA GLN A 14 -10.51 -13.05 -8.01
C GLN A 14 -10.05 -14.49 -7.75
N SER A 15 -8.77 -14.76 -7.96
CA SER A 15 -8.17 -16.08 -7.78
C SER A 15 -6.71 -15.97 -7.35
N ILE A 16 -6.21 -17.04 -6.75
CA ILE A 16 -4.81 -17.20 -6.35
C ILE A 16 -4.32 -18.52 -6.93
N ASN A 17 -3.31 -18.44 -7.78
CA ASN A 17 -2.65 -19.60 -8.38
C ASN A 17 -1.24 -19.71 -7.81
N ARG A 18 -0.71 -20.94 -7.80
CA ARG A 18 0.70 -21.16 -7.48
C ARG A 18 1.57 -20.54 -8.58
N GLY A 19 2.64 -19.86 -8.19
CA GLY A 19 3.65 -19.36 -9.13
C GLY A 19 4.65 -20.45 -9.52
N ASP A 20 5.77 -20.03 -10.07
CA ASP A 20 6.83 -20.96 -10.53
C ASP A 20 7.56 -21.68 -9.39
N SER A 21 7.43 -21.20 -8.14
CA SER A 21 8.10 -21.75 -6.97
C SER A 21 7.12 -22.06 -5.83
N CYS A 22 7.57 -22.75 -4.78
CA CYS A 22 6.79 -22.91 -3.55
C CYS A 22 6.56 -21.59 -2.81
N CYS A 23 7.41 -20.59 -3.03
CA CYS A 23 7.40 -19.30 -2.34
C CYS A 23 6.80 -18.18 -3.20
N SER A 24 6.22 -18.51 -4.36
CA SER A 24 5.57 -17.55 -5.23
C SER A 24 4.13 -17.93 -5.52
N MET A 25 3.29 -16.92 -5.64
CA MET A 25 1.89 -17.04 -6.04
C MET A 25 1.53 -15.93 -7.01
N MET A 26 0.59 -16.23 -7.89
CA MET A 26 0.02 -15.29 -8.84
C MET A 26 -1.41 -14.96 -8.41
N LEU A 27 -1.65 -13.69 -8.11
CA LEU A 27 -2.98 -13.15 -7.81
C LEU A 27 -3.58 -12.60 -9.10
N SER A 28 -4.81 -12.97 -9.41
CA SER A 28 -5.59 -12.26 -10.43
C SER A 28 -6.52 -11.28 -9.72
N LEU A 29 -6.33 -9.99 -9.98
CA LEU A 29 -7.10 -8.89 -9.40
C LEU A 29 -8.10 -8.36 -10.42
N ILE A 30 -9.32 -8.06 -9.96
CA ILE A 30 -10.25 -7.21 -10.72
C ILE A 30 -10.07 -5.79 -10.20
N SER A 31 -9.55 -4.90 -11.07
CA SER A 31 -9.31 -3.49 -10.80
C SER A 31 -10.01 -2.65 -11.87
N ASN A 32 -10.97 -1.80 -11.49
CA ASN A 32 -11.72 -0.95 -12.42
C ASN A 32 -12.28 -1.69 -13.66
N SER A 33 -12.81 -2.89 -13.46
CA SER A 33 -13.31 -3.80 -14.51
C SER A 33 -12.26 -4.45 -15.42
N ASN A 34 -10.97 -4.21 -15.18
CA ASN A 34 -9.87 -4.89 -15.85
C ASN A 34 -9.30 -6.01 -14.95
N ILE A 35 -8.74 -7.04 -15.59
CA ILE A 35 -7.98 -8.08 -14.91
C ILE A 35 -6.51 -7.68 -14.91
N VAL A 36 -5.87 -7.79 -13.76
CA VAL A 36 -4.43 -7.56 -13.59
C VAL A 36 -3.85 -8.73 -12.82
N ASN A 37 -2.73 -9.26 -13.28
CA ASN A 37 -2.02 -10.32 -12.58
C ASN A 37 -0.90 -9.70 -11.72
N VAL A 38 -0.78 -10.19 -10.50
CA VAL A 38 0.23 -9.74 -9.54
C VAL A 38 1.02 -10.94 -9.05
N VAL A 39 2.33 -10.88 -9.19
CA VAL A 39 3.26 -11.87 -8.67
C VAL A 39 3.66 -11.48 -7.25
N VAL A 40 3.37 -12.35 -6.29
CA VAL A 40 3.83 -12.23 -4.90
C VAL A 40 4.91 -13.27 -4.67
N SER A 41 6.10 -12.84 -4.25
CA SER A 41 7.24 -13.71 -3.92
C SER A 41 7.52 -13.70 -2.40
N GLY A 42 8.58 -14.40 -1.98
CA GLY A 42 9.05 -14.36 -0.60
C GLY A 42 9.59 -13.00 -0.15
N ASP A 43 9.89 -12.11 -1.09
CA ASP A 43 10.41 -10.75 -0.82
C ASP A 43 9.28 -9.73 -0.68
N THR A 44 8.08 -10.06 -1.19
CA THR A 44 6.92 -9.16 -1.11
C THR A 44 6.51 -8.97 0.35
N THR A 45 6.42 -7.72 0.78
CA THR A 45 5.94 -7.39 2.13
C THR A 45 4.42 -7.42 2.18
N ILE A 46 3.86 -8.30 3.01
CA ILE A 46 2.41 -8.34 3.28
C ILE A 46 2.14 -7.65 4.62
N ILE A 47 1.45 -6.52 4.57
CA ILE A 47 1.11 -5.75 5.79
C ILE A 47 0.25 -6.60 6.73
N ASP A 48 0.59 -6.56 8.02
CA ASP A 48 -0.03 -7.34 9.10
C ASP A 48 0.03 -8.87 8.91
N ASN A 49 0.90 -9.36 8.00
CA ASN A 49 0.99 -10.77 7.64
C ASN A 49 -0.37 -11.40 7.28
N VAL A 50 -1.26 -10.61 6.67
CA VAL A 50 -2.62 -11.05 6.33
C VAL A 50 -2.58 -12.17 5.29
N ARG A 51 -3.25 -13.28 5.59
CA ARG A 51 -3.41 -14.37 4.62
C ARG A 51 -4.32 -13.92 3.46
N LEU A 52 -3.74 -13.79 2.28
CA LEU A 52 -4.46 -13.44 1.05
C LEU A 52 -5.44 -14.56 0.64
N ARG A 53 -6.61 -14.16 0.15
CA ARG A 53 -7.69 -15.06 -0.31
C ARG A 53 -8.58 -14.36 -1.32
N ALA A 54 -9.28 -15.15 -2.14
CA ALA A 54 -10.29 -14.61 -3.05
C ALA A 54 -11.37 -13.80 -2.30
N GLY A 55 -11.85 -12.73 -2.93
CA GLY A 55 -12.81 -11.77 -2.37
C GLY A 55 -12.20 -10.68 -1.49
N LEU A 56 -10.90 -10.74 -1.16
CA LEU A 56 -10.24 -9.68 -0.39
C LEU A 56 -9.97 -8.46 -1.28
N ARG A 57 -10.36 -7.26 -0.81
CA ARG A 57 -9.94 -6.01 -1.44
C ARG A 57 -8.53 -5.67 -0.97
N VAL A 58 -7.62 -5.43 -1.91
CA VAL A 58 -6.21 -5.17 -1.64
C VAL A 58 -5.73 -3.95 -2.42
N ALA A 59 -4.69 -3.32 -1.90
CA ALA A 59 -3.80 -2.45 -2.65
C ALA A 59 -2.45 -3.14 -2.80
N VAL A 60 -1.94 -3.13 -4.02
CA VAL A 60 -0.62 -3.65 -4.37
C VAL A 60 0.23 -2.48 -4.81
N PHE A 61 1.40 -2.35 -4.21
CA PHE A 61 2.42 -1.42 -4.64
C PHE A 61 3.51 -2.17 -5.39
N TYR A 62 3.89 -1.67 -6.54
CA TYR A 62 4.97 -2.20 -7.39
C TYR A 62 5.90 -1.05 -7.80
N ASP A 63 7.17 -1.36 -8.01
CA ASP A 63 8.13 -0.39 -8.53
C ASP A 63 7.98 -0.26 -10.05
N ALA A 64 7.63 0.94 -10.52
CA ALA A 64 7.44 1.24 -11.93
C ALA A 64 8.76 1.23 -12.74
N ASN A 65 9.92 1.28 -12.08
CA ASN A 65 11.22 1.16 -12.75
C ASN A 65 11.59 -0.29 -13.11
N LEU A 66 10.89 -1.28 -12.54
CA LEU A 66 11.16 -2.68 -12.85
C LEU A 66 10.52 -3.06 -14.19
N PRO A 67 11.19 -3.88 -15.02
CA PRO A 67 10.67 -4.28 -16.32
C PRO A 67 9.39 -5.10 -16.16
N THR A 68 8.32 -4.66 -16.81
CA THR A 68 7.04 -5.37 -16.87
C THR A 68 6.86 -6.05 -18.24
N PRO A 69 6.49 -7.35 -18.28
CA PRO A 69 6.23 -8.03 -19.54
C PRO A 69 5.03 -7.42 -20.28
N ALA A 70 5.18 -7.16 -21.58
CA ALA A 70 4.11 -6.67 -22.45
C ALA A 70 3.13 -7.81 -22.86
N VAL A 71 2.44 -8.39 -21.88
CA VAL A 71 1.46 -9.48 -22.07
C VAL A 71 0.10 -9.08 -21.50
N TYR A 72 -0.97 -9.72 -21.98
CA TYR A 72 -2.32 -9.53 -21.43
C TYR A 72 -2.82 -10.81 -20.73
N PRO A 73 -3.38 -10.73 -19.50
CA PRO A 73 -3.43 -9.54 -18.63
C PRO A 73 -2.04 -9.03 -18.23
N PRO A 74 -1.88 -7.72 -17.96
CA PRO A 74 -0.61 -7.17 -17.48
C PRO A 74 -0.19 -7.84 -16.17
N GLN A 75 1.13 -8.00 -16.01
CA GLN A 75 1.73 -8.67 -14.85
C GLN A 75 2.65 -7.70 -14.11
N TYR A 76 2.41 -7.53 -12.81
CA TYR A 76 3.24 -6.68 -11.94
C TYR A 76 3.83 -7.50 -10.80
N ARG A 77 5.09 -7.20 -10.44
CA ARG A 77 5.73 -7.76 -9.24
C ARG A 77 5.32 -6.91 -8.04
N ALA A 78 4.72 -7.51 -7.03
CA ALA A 78 4.36 -6.82 -5.82
C ALA A 78 5.59 -6.62 -4.92
N GLU A 79 5.83 -5.39 -4.51
CA GLU A 79 6.77 -5.05 -3.45
C GLU A 79 6.05 -5.01 -2.09
N ILE A 80 4.85 -4.40 -2.07
CA ILE A 80 4.01 -4.33 -0.87
C ILE A 80 2.57 -4.72 -1.22
N VAL A 81 1.94 -5.55 -0.40
CA VAL A 81 0.52 -5.87 -0.49
C VAL A 81 -0.16 -5.57 0.85
N THR A 82 -1.29 -4.88 0.78
CA THR A 82 -2.11 -4.62 1.97
C THR A 82 -3.60 -4.85 1.70
N SER A 83 -4.32 -5.27 2.74
CA SER A 83 -5.77 -5.42 2.70
C SER A 83 -6.48 -4.11 3.04
N LEU A 84 -7.53 -3.79 2.30
CA LEU A 84 -8.35 -2.60 2.53
C LEU A 84 -9.75 -2.95 3.03
N ARG A 85 -10.22 -2.20 4.02
CA ARG A 85 -11.63 -2.23 4.45
C ARG A 85 -12.52 -1.47 3.47
N ARG A 86 -13.84 -1.62 3.60
CA ARG A 86 -14.82 -0.89 2.78
C ARG A 86 -14.66 0.62 2.98
N GLY A 87 -14.57 1.37 1.88
CA GLY A 87 -14.39 2.82 1.89
C GLY A 87 -13.00 3.29 2.34
N GLN A 88 -12.11 2.36 2.72
CA GLN A 88 -10.74 2.69 3.09
C GLN A 88 -9.90 2.91 1.83
N GLN A 89 -9.03 3.90 1.93
CA GLN A 89 -8.00 4.28 0.97
C GLN A 89 -6.64 4.06 1.62
N VAL A 90 -5.63 3.89 0.78
CA VAL A 90 -4.24 3.83 1.23
C VAL A 90 -3.34 4.64 0.31
N VAL A 91 -2.38 5.34 0.90
CA VAL A 91 -1.31 6.05 0.19
C VAL A 91 0.03 5.63 0.78
N LEU A 92 1.02 5.47 -0.09
CA LEU A 92 2.42 5.27 0.26
C LEU A 92 3.19 6.49 -0.23
N GLY A 93 4.02 7.07 0.63
CA GLY A 93 4.91 8.15 0.24
C GLY A 93 5.55 8.85 1.42
N TYR A 94 6.39 9.82 1.12
CA TYR A 94 7.07 10.64 2.11
C TYR A 94 6.17 11.75 2.64
N PHE A 95 6.25 11.98 3.94
CA PHE A 95 5.58 13.07 4.63
C PHE A 95 6.61 13.93 5.37
N ASP A 96 6.53 15.25 5.18
CA ASP A 96 7.46 16.22 5.75
C ASP A 96 7.23 16.46 7.26
N GLU A 97 7.90 17.48 7.81
CA GLU A 97 7.76 17.93 9.20
C GLU A 97 6.34 18.41 9.57
N ASN A 98 5.53 18.80 8.57
CA ASN A 98 4.15 19.23 8.75
C ASN A 98 3.15 18.11 8.41
N LEU A 99 3.66 16.90 8.17
CA LEU A 99 2.92 15.72 7.71
C LEU A 99 2.15 16.00 6.41
N ILE A 100 2.77 16.75 5.50
CA ILE A 100 2.29 16.99 4.14
C ILE A 100 3.01 16.03 3.20
N SER A 101 2.26 15.39 2.31
CA SER A 101 2.80 14.49 1.29
C SER A 101 3.69 15.24 0.30
N ASP A 102 4.69 14.56 -0.26
CA ASP A 102 5.65 15.16 -1.21
C ASP A 102 4.99 15.81 -2.45
N ASP A 103 3.86 15.27 -2.90
CA ASP A 103 3.05 15.82 -4.00
C ASP A 103 2.12 16.97 -3.59
N ASN A 104 2.17 17.40 -2.31
CA ASN A 104 1.29 18.40 -1.70
C ASN A 104 -0.21 18.11 -1.83
N SER A 105 -0.60 16.84 -2.00
CA SER A 105 -2.01 16.46 -2.18
C SER A 105 -2.72 16.17 -0.86
N LEU A 106 -1.99 15.71 0.17
CA LEU A 106 -2.55 15.21 1.42
C LEU A 106 -1.77 15.71 2.64
N GLN A 107 -2.49 16.18 3.66
CA GLN A 107 -1.95 16.51 4.98
C GLN A 107 -2.58 15.62 6.05
N LEU A 108 -1.75 15.08 6.95
CA LEU A 108 -2.20 14.19 8.03
C LEU A 108 -2.38 14.95 9.35
N ASN A 109 -3.54 14.76 9.96
CA ASN A 109 -3.82 15.19 11.33
C ASN A 109 -3.87 13.93 12.23
N ILE A 110 -2.78 13.64 12.94
CA ILE A 110 -2.70 12.46 13.81
C ILE A 110 -3.66 12.62 14.99
N GLY A 111 -4.69 11.77 15.02
CA GLY A 111 -5.67 11.76 16.10
C GLY A 111 -5.27 10.80 17.22
N PRO A 112 -5.89 10.89 18.40
CA PRO A 112 -5.62 10.00 19.54
C PRO A 112 -5.96 8.52 19.25
N MET A 113 -6.77 8.26 18.22
CA MET A 113 -7.18 6.93 17.79
C MET A 113 -6.38 6.43 16.58
N THR A 114 -5.46 7.22 16.04
CA THR A 114 -4.61 6.83 14.92
C THR A 114 -3.62 5.77 15.40
N ASN A 115 -3.70 4.56 14.83
CA ASN A 115 -2.76 3.49 15.18
C ASN A 115 -1.46 3.64 14.39
N VAL A 116 -0.37 4.06 15.04
CA VAL A 116 0.94 4.22 14.41
C VAL A 116 1.82 3.01 14.75
N VAL A 117 2.26 2.30 13.72
CA VAL A 117 3.02 1.05 13.87
C VAL A 117 4.20 1.01 12.92
N THR A 118 5.19 0.18 13.21
CA THR A 118 6.28 -0.17 12.30
C THR A 118 5.82 -1.22 11.28
N LEU A 119 6.63 -1.46 10.24
CA LEU A 119 6.35 -2.47 9.21
C LEU A 119 6.15 -3.89 9.76
N ASN A 120 6.87 -4.26 10.83
CA ASN A 120 6.73 -5.54 11.53
C ASN A 120 5.60 -5.55 12.58
N GLY A 121 4.75 -4.52 12.61
CA GLY A 121 3.54 -4.46 13.43
C GLY A 121 3.75 -4.06 14.89
N GLN A 122 4.93 -3.57 15.27
CA GLN A 122 5.17 -3.06 16.63
C GLN A 122 4.62 -1.65 16.78
N SER A 123 4.25 -1.27 18.02
CA SER A 123 3.82 0.10 18.32
C SER A 123 4.96 1.08 18.05
N TYR A 124 4.68 2.14 17.31
CA TYR A 124 5.64 3.21 17.06
C TYR A 124 5.32 4.40 17.97
N THR A 125 6.27 4.77 18.84
CA THR A 125 6.07 5.78 19.89
C THR A 125 6.77 7.11 19.61
N CYS A 126 7.44 7.24 18.46
CA CYS A 126 8.09 8.49 18.04
C CYS A 126 7.15 9.30 17.12
N SER A 127 7.56 10.52 16.76
CA SER A 127 6.84 11.27 15.71
C SER A 127 7.09 10.64 14.34
N PRO A 128 6.05 10.43 13.50
CA PRO A 128 6.19 9.91 12.14
C PRO A 128 6.52 11.01 11.11
N GLU A 129 6.85 12.23 11.54
CA GLU A 129 7.33 13.31 10.68
C GLU A 129 8.62 12.95 9.93
N ASN A 130 8.84 13.60 8.78
CA ASN A 130 10.04 13.42 7.94
C ASN A 130 10.33 11.95 7.63
N SER A 131 9.30 11.18 7.28
CA SER A 131 9.44 9.75 7.06
C SER A 131 8.52 9.23 5.95
N GLU A 132 8.86 8.04 5.48
CA GLU A 132 8.08 7.30 4.49
C GLU A 132 6.94 6.56 5.21
N LEU A 133 5.70 6.85 4.83
CA LEU A 133 4.52 6.36 5.52
C LEU A 133 3.59 5.61 4.55
N LEU A 134 3.02 4.51 5.03
CA LEU A 134 1.86 3.87 4.43
C LEU A 134 0.63 4.17 5.27
N VAL A 135 -0.22 5.05 4.75
CA VAL A 135 -1.29 5.71 5.51
C VAL A 135 -2.64 5.21 5.06
N TYR A 136 -3.46 4.78 6.02
CA TYR A 136 -4.81 4.28 5.80
C TYR A 136 -5.83 5.29 6.30
N TYR A 137 -6.73 5.72 5.41
CA TYR A 137 -7.74 6.72 5.71
C TYR A 137 -9.06 6.41 4.98
N THR A 138 -10.12 7.15 5.30
CA THR A 138 -11.45 6.94 4.69
C THR A 138 -12.02 8.22 4.13
N ASN A 139 -11.99 9.30 4.92
CA ASN A 139 -12.51 10.60 4.55
C ASN A 139 -11.39 11.64 4.50
N THR A 140 -11.53 12.63 3.64
CA THR A 140 -10.65 13.79 3.55
C THR A 140 -11.50 15.06 3.48
N THR A 141 -10.92 16.21 3.81
CA THR A 141 -11.52 17.51 3.54
C THR A 141 -11.43 17.85 2.04
N PHE A 142 -12.13 18.90 1.62
CA PHE A 142 -12.05 19.45 0.26
C PHE A 142 -11.02 20.60 0.12
N SER A 143 -10.14 20.78 1.10
CA SER A 143 -9.07 21.78 1.05
C SER A 143 -7.92 21.33 0.12
N ILE A 144 -7.00 22.24 -0.17
CA ILE A 144 -5.73 21.95 -0.86
C ILE A 144 -4.60 22.41 0.07
N PRO A 145 -3.77 21.50 0.62
CA PRO A 145 -3.89 20.03 0.52
C PRO A 145 -5.17 19.51 1.18
N ALA A 146 -5.62 18.33 0.77
CA ALA A 146 -6.72 17.64 1.43
C ALA A 146 -6.23 17.19 2.82
N MET A 147 -7.03 17.37 3.86
CA MET A 147 -6.65 16.99 5.22
C MET A 147 -7.37 15.70 5.62
N THR A 148 -6.69 14.81 6.33
CA THR A 148 -7.29 13.57 6.85
C THR A 148 -6.80 13.23 8.24
N THR A 149 -7.66 12.57 9.03
CA THR A 149 -7.24 11.89 10.26
C THR A 149 -7.15 10.39 9.97
N PRO A 150 -5.92 9.86 9.82
CA PRO A 150 -5.75 8.48 9.41
C PRO A 150 -6.16 7.50 10.52
N GLN A 151 -6.63 6.33 10.10
CA GLN A 151 -6.99 5.23 10.99
C GLN A 151 -5.75 4.45 11.42
N LYS A 152 -4.80 4.29 10.50
CA LYS A 152 -3.54 3.58 10.69
C LYS A 152 -2.45 4.25 9.89
N ILE A 153 -1.26 4.32 10.48
CA ILE A 153 -0.02 4.71 9.82
C ILE A 153 0.97 3.57 10.03
N VAL A 154 1.56 3.07 8.95
CA VAL A 154 2.71 2.17 9.02
C VAL A 154 3.95 2.97 8.63
N VAL A 155 4.87 3.14 9.57
CA VAL A 155 6.14 3.84 9.36
C VAL A 155 7.12 2.90 8.68
N MET A 156 7.61 3.30 7.50
CA MET A 156 8.62 2.56 6.74
C MET A 156 10.01 2.93 7.27
N CYS A 157 10.34 2.42 8.45
CA CYS A 157 11.66 2.62 9.05
C CYS A 157 12.75 2.09 8.11
N GLN A 158 13.70 2.95 7.74
CA GLN A 158 14.92 2.52 7.07
C GLN A 158 15.82 1.82 8.12
N TYR A 159 16.43 0.69 7.73
CA TYR A 159 17.36 -0.07 8.57
C TYR A 159 18.72 0.62 8.67
#